data_AF-A0A5J6MUE1-F1
#
_entry.id   AF-A0A5J6MUE1-F1
#
_cell.length_a   1.000
_cell.length_b   1.000
_cell.length_c   1.000
_cell.angle_alpha   90.00
_cell.angle_beta   90.00
_cell.angle_gamma   90.00
#
_symmetry.space_group_name_H-M   'P 1'
#
loop_
_entity.id
_entity.type
_entity.pdbx_description
1 polymer ?
#
loop_
_entity_poly.entity_id
_entity_poly.type
_entity_poly.pdbx_seq_one_letter_code
_entity_poly.pdbx_strand_id
1 'polypeptide(L)'
;MKRISLLGILVGGIFDIFVSGILGVAVVLVLTFSGWIPGQGATDVQGRVAEIMSAPAAIVATFVTGGLVSIAAGYIAASIAKRAELLNGALSSIFCVLQGLYFIAAGGTGHSVGYWAAEFILPPLLGLSGGYLKQRRLVPRTF
;
A
#
# COMPACT_ATOMS: atom_id res chain seq x y z
N MET A 1 2.78 29.97 5.53
CA MET A 1 1.76 28.92 5.76
C MET A 1 2.27 27.59 5.19
N LYS A 2 2.44 26.54 6.00
CA LYS A 2 3.00 25.26 5.53
C LYS A 2 1.92 24.45 4.80
N ARG A 3 2.06 24.25 3.47
CA ARG A 3 1.15 23.43 2.64
C ARG A 3 1.17 21.94 3.05
N ILE A 4 2.24 21.51 3.71
CA ILE A 4 2.46 20.14 4.16
C ILE A 4 2.03 20.00 5.63
N SER A 5 1.33 18.92 5.94
CA SER A 5 0.92 18.50 7.28
C SER A 5 1.67 17.23 7.65
N LEU A 6 2.76 17.37 8.40
CA LEU A 6 3.57 16.23 8.85
C LEU A 6 2.75 15.23 9.67
N LEU A 7 1.84 15.73 10.52
CA LEU A 7 0.95 14.87 11.31
C LEU A 7 0.04 14.03 10.41
N GLY A 8 -0.54 14.63 9.36
CA GLY A 8 -1.40 13.89 8.43
C GLY A 8 -0.65 12.81 7.67
N ILE A 9 0.55 13.14 7.18
CA ILE A 9 1.44 12.20 6.49
C ILE A 9 1.84 11.04 7.41
N LEU A 10 2.23 11.33 8.64
CA LEU A 10 2.67 10.32 9.61
C LEU A 10 1.53 9.39 10.01
N VAL A 11 0.35 9.93 10.33
CA VAL A 11 -0.82 9.11 10.71
C VAL A 11 -1.30 8.27 9.53
N GLY A 12 -1.37 8.86 8.33
CA GLY A 12 -1.77 8.13 7.12
C GLY A 12 -0.78 7.01 6.76
N GLY A 13 0.53 7.30 6.79
CA GLY A 13 1.56 6.31 6.47
C GLY A 13 1.65 5.17 7.49
N ILE A 14 1.52 5.47 8.80
CA ILE A 14 1.44 4.44 9.84
C ILE A 14 0.19 3.57 9.61
N PHE A 15 -0.96 4.19 9.38
CA PHE A 15 -2.18 3.46 9.08
C PHE A 15 -1.99 2.52 7.88
N ASP A 16 -1.36 3.00 6.81
CA ASP A 16 -1.09 2.19 5.62
C ASP A 16 -0.25 0.95 5.96
N ILE A 17 0.93 1.13 6.54
CA ILE A 17 1.84 0.02 6.89
C ILE A 17 1.14 -1.02 7.77
N PHE A 18 0.48 -0.58 8.84
CA PHE A 18 -0.12 -1.50 9.80
C PHE A 18 -1.29 -2.27 9.19
N VAL A 19 -2.19 -1.60 8.48
CA VAL A 19 -3.37 -2.26 7.90
C VAL A 19 -2.97 -3.13 6.72
N SER A 20 -2.10 -2.65 5.82
CA SER A 20 -1.57 -3.44 4.70
C SER A 20 -0.81 -4.68 5.19
N GLY A 21 -0.05 -4.58 6.29
CA GLY A 21 0.60 -5.73 6.90
C GLY A 21 -0.37 -6.79 7.43
N ILE A 22 -1.39 -6.38 8.19
CA ILE A 22 -2.43 -7.28 8.72
C ILE A 22 -3.20 -7.94 7.57
N LEU A 23 -3.63 -7.16 6.58
CA LEU A 23 -4.37 -7.66 5.42
C LEU A 23 -3.50 -8.56 4.55
N GLY A 24 -2.22 -8.25 4.36
CA GLY A 24 -1.29 -9.08 3.61
C GLY A 24 -1.20 -10.50 4.19
N VAL A 25 -1.05 -10.61 5.51
CA VAL A 25 -1.06 -11.91 6.21
C VAL A 25 -2.40 -12.62 6.03
N ALA A 26 -3.52 -11.91 6.22
CA ALA A 26 -4.85 -12.49 6.05
C ALA A 26 -5.09 -13.02 4.63
N VAL A 27 -4.70 -12.24 3.61
CA VAL A 27 -4.81 -12.61 2.19
C VAL A 27 -4.01 -13.86 1.89
N VAL A 28 -2.75 -13.93 2.33
CA VAL A 28 -1.90 -15.11 2.15
C VAL A 28 -2.52 -16.35 2.78
N LEU A 29 -3.04 -16.24 4.00
CA LEU A 29 -3.71 -17.37 4.68
C LEU A 29 -4.93 -17.82 3.89
N VAL A 30 -5.81 -16.90 3.48
CA VAL A 30 -7.01 -17.22 2.72
C VAL A 30 -6.67 -17.91 1.39
N LEU A 31 -5.71 -17.39 0.63
CA LEU A 31 -5.28 -17.98 -0.65
C LEU A 31 -4.66 -19.37 -0.48
N THR A 32 -3.95 -19.59 0.62
CA THR A 32 -3.35 -20.89 0.94
C THR A 32 -4.44 -21.90 1.30
N PHE A 33 -5.37 -21.56 2.20
CA PHE A 33 -6.43 -22.47 2.64
C PHE A 33 -7.52 -22.72 1.58
N SER A 34 -7.70 -21.79 0.63
CA SER A 34 -8.65 -21.95 -0.47
C SER A 34 -8.11 -22.81 -1.62
N GLY A 35 -6.83 -23.21 -1.58
CA GLY A 35 -6.19 -24.00 -2.63
C GLY A 35 -5.83 -23.20 -3.89
N TRP A 36 -5.92 -21.86 -3.85
CA TRP A 36 -5.54 -20.99 -4.98
C TRP A 36 -4.03 -20.91 -5.19
N ILE A 37 -3.25 -21.27 -4.17
CA ILE A 37 -1.80 -21.45 -4.25
C ILE A 37 -1.54 -22.95 -4.08
N PRO A 38 -1.19 -23.68 -5.15
CA PRO A 38 -0.95 -25.13 -5.10
C PRO A 38 0.12 -25.51 -4.06
N GLY A 39 0.03 -26.75 -3.56
CA GLY A 39 0.90 -27.29 -2.52
C GLY A 39 2.39 -27.05 -2.79
N GLN A 40 3.03 -26.39 -1.82
CA GLN A 40 4.38 -25.83 -1.94
C GLN A 40 5.46 -26.90 -1.94
N GLY A 41 6.32 -26.86 -2.95
CA GLY A 41 7.45 -27.80 -3.10
C GLY A 41 8.56 -27.56 -2.07
N ALA A 42 8.58 -26.39 -1.42
CA ALA A 42 9.53 -26.08 -0.37
C ALA A 42 9.19 -26.80 0.95
N THR A 43 10.22 -27.39 1.58
CA THR A 43 10.10 -28.11 2.86
C THR A 43 10.32 -27.22 4.07
N ASP A 44 10.99 -26.08 3.91
CA ASP A 44 11.26 -25.10 4.97
C ASP A 44 10.30 -23.91 4.92
N VAL A 45 10.08 -23.26 6.07
CA VAL A 45 9.11 -22.17 6.20
C VAL A 45 9.46 -20.96 5.33
N GLN A 46 10.75 -20.65 5.15
CA GLN A 46 11.16 -19.48 4.36
C GLN A 46 10.93 -19.72 2.87
N GLY A 47 11.32 -20.88 2.33
CA GLY A 47 11.05 -21.25 0.95
C GLY A 47 9.55 -21.27 0.64
N ARG A 48 8.74 -21.77 1.58
CA ARG A 48 7.27 -21.76 1.51
C ARG A 48 6.67 -20.37 1.41
N VAL A 49 7.11 -19.45 2.27
CA VAL A 49 6.67 -18.05 2.21
C VAL A 49 7.09 -17.39 0.90
N ALA A 50 8.31 -17.62 0.42
CA ALA A 50 8.78 -17.07 -0.86
C ALA A 50 7.95 -17.61 -2.05
N GLU A 51 7.59 -18.89 -2.04
CA GLU A 51 6.74 -19.51 -3.07
C GLU A 51 5.33 -18.90 -3.08
N ILE A 52 4.71 -18.70 -1.91
CA ILE A 52 3.42 -17.99 -1.81
C ILE A 52 3.54 -16.56 -2.33
N MET A 53 4.54 -15.81 -1.87
CA MET A 53 4.68 -14.38 -2.20
C MET A 53 5.05 -14.13 -3.66
N SER A 54 5.54 -15.15 -4.38
CA SER A 54 5.80 -15.11 -5.81
C SER A 54 4.62 -15.60 -6.66
N ALA A 55 3.60 -16.21 -6.05
CA ALA A 55 2.43 -16.69 -6.76
C ALA A 55 1.65 -15.51 -7.39
N PRO A 56 1.25 -15.58 -8.68
CA PRO A 56 0.54 -14.48 -9.34
C PRO A 56 -0.74 -14.06 -8.62
N ALA A 57 -1.50 -15.02 -8.08
CA ALA A 57 -2.69 -14.75 -7.30
C ALA A 57 -2.40 -13.96 -6.02
N ALA A 58 -1.30 -14.27 -5.32
CA ALA A 58 -0.87 -13.55 -4.14
C ALA A 58 -0.45 -12.12 -4.50
N ILE A 59 0.37 -11.96 -5.55
CA ILE A 59 0.81 -10.63 -6.02
C ILE A 59 -0.39 -9.74 -6.38
N VAL A 60 -1.33 -10.25 -7.17
CA VAL A 60 -2.51 -9.47 -7.56
C VAL A 60 -3.36 -9.12 -6.35
N ALA A 61 -3.60 -10.09 -5.46
CA ALA A 61 -4.40 -9.86 -4.27
C ALA A 61 -3.76 -8.81 -3.35
N THR A 62 -2.46 -8.88 -3.10
CA THR A 62 -1.75 -7.91 -2.25
C THR A 62 -1.70 -6.52 -2.87
N PHE A 63 -1.51 -6.38 -4.19
CA PHE A 63 -1.59 -5.08 -4.87
C PHE A 63 -2.98 -4.47 -4.77
N VAL A 64 -4.04 -5.26 -4.95
CA VAL A 64 -5.41 -4.76 -4.86
C VAL A 64 -5.73 -4.35 -3.43
N THR A 65 -5.46 -5.20 -2.44
CA THR A 65 -5.77 -4.87 -1.05
C THR A 65 -4.91 -3.74 -0.53
N GLY A 66 -3.60 -3.76 -0.79
CA GLY A 66 -2.67 -2.69 -0.40
C GLY A 66 -3.05 -1.38 -1.09
N GLY A 67 -3.42 -1.43 -2.36
CA GLY A 67 -3.84 -0.24 -3.09
C GLY A 67 -5.10 0.42 -2.51
N LEU A 68 -6.09 -0.37 -2.09
CA LEU A 68 -7.28 0.14 -1.39
C LEU A 68 -6.92 0.78 -0.04
N VAL A 69 -5.98 0.18 0.70
CA VAL A 69 -5.46 0.75 1.95
C VAL A 69 -4.73 2.07 1.69
N SER A 70 -3.90 2.17 0.65
CA SER A 70 -3.22 3.42 0.30
C SER A 70 -4.18 4.54 -0.09
N ILE A 71 -5.29 4.24 -0.77
CA ILE A 71 -6.37 5.22 -1.01
C ILE A 71 -6.95 5.69 0.34
N ALA A 72 -7.25 4.78 1.25
CA ALA A 72 -7.80 5.12 2.57
C ALA A 72 -6.80 5.95 3.41
N ALA A 73 -5.52 5.57 3.40
CA ALA A 73 -4.43 6.29 4.05
C ALA A 73 -4.29 7.72 3.51
N GLY A 74 -4.32 7.89 2.19
CA GLY A 74 -4.29 9.20 1.54
C GLY A 74 -5.49 10.07 1.91
N TYR A 75 -6.67 9.47 2.01
CA TYR A 75 -7.89 10.14 2.49
C TYR A 75 -7.78 10.58 3.96
N ILE A 76 -7.22 9.74 4.84
CA ILE A 76 -6.97 10.06 6.25
C ILE A 76 -5.97 11.22 6.37
N ALA A 77 -4.84 11.14 5.66
CA ALA A 77 -3.82 12.18 5.66
C ALA A 77 -4.37 13.53 5.21
N ALA A 78 -5.14 13.53 4.11
CA ALA A 78 -5.84 14.71 3.61
C ALA A 78 -6.88 15.25 4.62
N SER A 79 -7.60 14.35 5.31
CA SER A 79 -8.60 14.73 6.30
C SER A 79 -8.00 15.42 7.53
N ILE A 80 -6.80 15.00 7.94
CA ILE A 80 -6.06 15.64 9.04
C ILE A 80 -5.44 16.95 8.56
N ALA A 81 -4.92 17.00 7.33
CA ALA A 81 -4.29 18.20 6.78
C ALA A 81 -5.27 19.37 6.59
N LYS A 82 -6.49 19.10 6.12
CA LYS A 82 -7.54 20.08 5.78
C LYS A 82 -7.09 21.19 4.80
N ARG A 83 -5.98 20.95 4.09
CA ARG A 83 -5.36 21.84 3.12
C ARG A 83 -4.46 21.03 2.20
N ALA A 84 -4.31 21.46 0.95
CA ALA A 84 -3.45 20.79 -0.03
C ALA A 84 -3.64 19.26 0.03
N GLU A 85 -4.90 18.82 -0.02
CA GLU A 85 -5.36 17.46 0.26
C GLU A 85 -4.67 16.44 -0.64
N LEU A 86 -4.55 16.78 -1.94
CA LEU A 86 -3.84 15.98 -2.93
C LEU A 86 -2.38 15.74 -2.56
N LEU A 87 -1.68 16.81 -2.16
CA LEU A 87 -0.26 16.73 -1.81
C LEU A 87 -0.06 15.91 -0.54
N ASN A 88 -0.89 16.14 0.49
CA ASN A 88 -0.79 15.39 1.75
C ASN A 88 -1.20 13.92 1.59
N GLY A 89 -2.18 13.63 0.73
CA GLY A 89 -2.55 12.27 0.35
C GLY A 89 -1.45 11.56 -0.44
N ALA A 90 -0.81 12.22 -1.40
CA ALA A 90 0.33 11.65 -2.12
C ALA A 90 1.53 11.41 -1.20
N LEU A 91 1.82 12.35 -0.28
CA LEU A 91 2.95 12.23 0.63
C LEU A 91 2.75 11.18 1.73
N SER A 92 1.52 10.74 2.04
CA SER A 92 1.32 9.68 3.03
C SER A 92 1.90 8.34 2.59
N SER A 93 2.08 8.12 1.28
CA SER A 93 2.66 6.90 0.72
C SER A 93 4.19 6.84 0.83
N ILE A 94 4.86 7.86 1.37
CA ILE A 94 6.32 7.88 1.50
C ILE A 94 6.82 6.70 2.33
N PHE A 95 6.02 6.27 3.32
CA PHE A 95 6.31 5.12 4.16
C PHE A 95 6.31 3.81 3.37
N CYS A 96 5.38 3.62 2.43
CA CYS A 96 5.35 2.46 1.53
C CYS A 96 6.57 2.44 0.61
N VAL A 97 6.93 3.60 0.03
CA VAL A 97 8.13 3.73 -0.83
C VAL A 97 9.40 3.41 -0.03
N LEU A 98 9.53 3.95 1.19
CA LEU A 98 10.66 3.66 2.07
C LEU A 98 10.72 2.18 2.46
N GLN A 99 9.57 1.55 2.70
CA GLN A 99 9.49 0.12 2.97
C GLN A 99 9.95 -0.72 1.77
N GLY A 100 9.52 -0.38 0.55
CA GLY A 100 9.98 -1.04 -0.67
C GLY A 100 11.50 -0.91 -0.85
N LEU A 101 12.05 0.29 -0.64
CA LEU A 101 13.51 0.53 -0.68
C LEU A 101 14.25 -0.29 0.37
N TYR A 102 13.71 -0.38 1.59
CA TYR A 102 14.27 -1.21 2.66
C TYR A 102 14.32 -2.69 2.25
N PHE A 103 13.26 -3.23 1.63
CA PHE A 103 13.25 -4.62 1.16
C PHE A 103 14.29 -4.88 0.08
N ILE A 104 14.46 -3.96 -0.88
CA ILE A 104 15.54 -4.07 -1.88
C ILE A 104 16.90 -4.08 -1.20
N ALA A 105 17.14 -3.14 -0.28
CA ALA A 105 18.41 -3.03 0.45
C ALA A 105 18.69 -4.26 1.33
N ALA A 106 17.66 -4.90 1.86
CA ALA A 106 17.73 -6.14 2.63
C ALA A 106 17.94 -7.41 1.77
N GLY A 107 18.13 -7.27 0.46
CA GLY A 107 18.40 -8.38 -0.45
C GLY A 107 17.16 -8.99 -1.12
N GLY A 108 16.01 -8.33 -1.04
CA GLY A 108 14.79 -8.73 -1.75
C GLY A 108 14.90 -8.48 -3.25
N THR A 109 15.54 -9.39 -3.99
CA THR A 109 15.73 -9.27 -5.45
C THR A 109 14.89 -10.25 -6.26
N GLY A 110 14.02 -11.04 -5.62
CA GLY A 110 13.22 -12.08 -6.25
C GLY A 110 12.07 -11.59 -7.15
N HIS A 111 11.77 -10.29 -7.16
CA HIS A 111 10.68 -9.72 -7.95
C HIS A 111 11.17 -9.04 -9.23
N SER A 112 10.32 -9.03 -10.26
CA SER A 112 10.63 -8.41 -11.55
C SER A 112 10.78 -6.88 -11.44
N VAL A 113 11.48 -6.26 -12.39
CA VAL A 113 11.58 -4.80 -12.47
C VAL A 113 10.20 -4.12 -12.54
N GLY A 114 9.23 -4.77 -13.21
CA GLY A 114 7.86 -4.28 -13.30
C GLY A 114 7.15 -4.23 -11.94
N TYR A 115 7.39 -5.21 -11.07
CA TYR A 115 6.87 -5.21 -9.71
C TYR A 115 7.38 -4.00 -8.92
N TRP A 116 8.70 -3.76 -8.93
CA TRP A 116 9.29 -2.63 -8.22
C TRP A 116 8.86 -1.28 -8.78
N ALA A 117 8.73 -1.17 -10.10
CA ALA A 117 8.19 0.04 -10.73
C ALA A 117 6.75 0.31 -10.26
N ALA A 118 5.90 -0.72 -10.20
CA ALA A 118 4.55 -0.59 -9.68
C ALA A 118 4.53 -0.19 -8.20
N GLU A 119 5.36 -0.82 -7.37
CA GLU A 119 5.48 -0.54 -5.94
C GLU A 119 5.92 0.90 -5.64
N PHE A 120 6.73 1.52 -6.48
CA PHE A 120 7.16 2.91 -6.27
C PHE A 120 6.22 3.95 -6.87
N ILE A 121 5.48 3.61 -7.93
CA ILE A 121 4.64 4.56 -8.67
C ILE A 121 3.19 4.53 -8.16
N LEU A 122 2.64 3.35 -7.88
CA LEU A 122 1.23 3.21 -7.52
C LEU A 122 0.90 3.85 -6.16
N PRO A 123 1.66 3.65 -5.07
CA PRO A 123 1.26 4.18 -3.77
C PRO A 123 1.09 5.71 -3.76
N PRO A 124 1.99 6.53 -4.36
CA PRO A 124 1.75 7.97 -4.46
C PRO A 124 0.50 8.33 -5.26
N LEU A 125 0.21 7.63 -6.37
CA LEU A 125 -0.99 7.87 -7.18
C LEU A 125 -2.28 7.49 -6.45
N LEU A 126 -2.25 6.39 -5.71
CA LEU A 126 -3.37 5.91 -4.91
C LEU A 126 -3.61 6.80 -3.68
N GLY A 127 -2.55 7.23 -3.00
CA GLY A 127 -2.61 8.22 -1.93
C GLY A 127 -3.16 9.57 -2.43
N LEU A 128 -2.72 10.02 -3.61
CA LEU A 128 -3.27 11.21 -4.28
C LEU A 128 -4.77 11.04 -4.55
N SER A 129 -5.19 9.86 -5.02
CA SER A 129 -6.61 9.54 -5.26
C SER A 129 -7.42 9.61 -3.97
N GLY A 130 -6.89 9.13 -2.85
CA GLY A 130 -7.48 9.30 -1.51
C GLY A 130 -7.65 10.78 -1.13
N GLY A 131 -6.60 11.58 -1.35
CA GLY A 131 -6.65 13.03 -1.15
C GLY A 131 -7.69 13.72 -2.02
N TYR A 132 -7.84 13.26 -3.27
CA TYR A 132 -8.84 13.78 -4.21
C TYR A 132 -10.27 13.51 -3.76
N LEU A 133 -10.55 12.29 -3.29
CA LEU A 133 -11.86 11.93 -2.72
C LEU A 133 -12.22 12.84 -1.54
N LYS A 134 -11.24 13.16 -0.69
CA LYS A 134 -11.45 14.09 0.43
C LYS A 134 -11.71 15.51 -0.06
N GLN A 135 -10.94 16.00 -1.02
CA GLN A 135 -11.11 17.33 -1.60
C GLN A 135 -12.51 17.51 -2.19
N ARG A 136 -13.01 16.52 -2.95
CA ARG A 136 -14.35 16.54 -3.54
C ARG A 136 -15.49 16.52 -2.51
N ARG A 137 -15.27 16.00 -1.30
CA ARG A 137 -16.26 16.10 -0.21
C ARG A 137 -16.34 17.50 0.40
N LEU A 138 -15.29 18.31 0.29
CA LEU A 138 -15.24 19.66 0.88
C LEU A 138 -15.78 20.73 -0.07
N VAL A 139 -15.83 20.48 -1.38
CA VAL A 139 -16.49 21.36 -2.34
C VAL A 139 -18.01 21.10 -2.26
N PRO A 140 -18.83 22.04 -1.76
CA PRO A 140 -20.28 21.87 -1.76
C PRO A 140 -20.75 21.69 -3.21
N ARG A 141 -21.59 20.69 -3.47
CA ARG A 141 -22.30 20.60 -4.75
C ARG A 141 -23.32 21.74 -4.80
N THR A 142 -22.96 22.85 -5.42
CA THR A 142 -23.93 23.85 -5.86
C THR A 142 -24.71 23.22 -7.02
N PHE A 143 -25.91 22.72 -6.72
CA PHE A 143 -26.96 22.47 -7.71
C PHE A 143 -27.89 23.68 -7.74
#